data_AF-A0A7J6J5U0-F1
#
_entry.id   AF-A0A7J6J5U0-F1
#
_cell.length_a   1.000
_cell.length_b   1.000
_cell.length_c   1.000
_cell.angle_alpha   90.00
_cell.angle_beta   90.00
_cell.angle_gamma   90.00
#
_symmetry.space_group_name_H-M   'P 1'
#
loop_
_entity.id
_entity.type
_entity.pdbx_description
1 polymer ?
#
loop_
_entity_poly.entity_id
_entity_poly.type
_entity_poly.pdbx_seq_one_letter_code
_entity_poly.pdbx_strand_id
1 'polypeptide(L)'
;MELGAVNLPTTLEDVRITKLPPSAFYIADFISEEEEQAILQKIADAPKPRWKQLTHRRLQTWPSDLVQNKLIDAPLPPWLQEPVVSRILSLPRATAPDSSNLFTESPHQRPNHVLINEYPPGVGIMPHKMDPPIIQYKEDGALDPEPVWRILQEPRSLLITTDNLYTDYLHGIADTDEDVELSADTIVNWDLLRSKDHYATGRNVRATRTSLTYRDVMQVSKLGAKFGLFGKK
;
A
#
# COMPACT_ATOMS: atom_id res chain seq x y z
N MET A 1 5.70 3.89 -25.60
CA MET A 1 5.22 2.89 -24.62
C MET A 1 3.83 2.49 -25.06
N GLU A 2 3.56 1.19 -25.23
CA GLU A 2 2.21 0.72 -25.55
C GLU A 2 1.28 1.07 -24.39
N LEU A 3 0.14 1.70 -24.72
CA LEU A 3 -0.95 1.93 -23.77
C LEU A 3 -1.42 0.56 -23.26
N GLY A 4 -1.26 0.29 -21.96
CA GLY A 4 -1.72 -0.95 -21.31
C GLY A 4 -0.63 -1.94 -20.87
N ALA A 5 0.65 -1.70 -21.16
CA ALA A 5 1.72 -2.61 -20.73
C ALA A 5 2.12 -2.38 -19.25
N VAL A 6 2.33 -3.46 -18.51
CA VAL A 6 2.92 -3.43 -17.16
C VAL A 6 4.41 -3.12 -17.23
N ASN A 7 4.93 -2.33 -16.29
CA ASN A 7 6.34 -1.96 -16.24
C ASN A 7 7.02 -2.51 -14.98
N LEU A 8 7.41 -3.79 -15.01
CA LEU A 8 8.11 -4.41 -13.90
C LEU A 8 9.63 -4.19 -14.03
N PRO A 9 10.30 -3.67 -12.99
CA PRO A 9 11.74 -3.51 -13.00
C PRO A 9 12.44 -4.87 -12.88
N THR A 10 13.74 -4.91 -13.20
CA THR A 10 14.54 -6.12 -12.99
C THR A 10 14.75 -6.37 -11.51
N THR A 11 14.96 -5.30 -10.75
CA THR A 11 15.14 -5.31 -9.29
C THR A 11 14.47 -4.10 -8.65
N LEU A 12 14.22 -4.14 -7.34
CA LEU A 12 13.69 -2.97 -6.64
C LEU A 12 14.68 -1.80 -6.62
N GLU A 13 15.99 -2.05 -6.58
CA GLU A 13 16.99 -0.98 -6.65
C GLU A 13 16.89 -0.11 -7.91
N ASP A 14 16.40 -0.65 -9.04
CA ASP A 14 16.20 0.09 -10.29
C ASP A 14 15.13 1.19 -10.17
N VAL A 15 14.26 1.08 -9.16
CA VAL A 15 13.10 1.94 -8.93
C VAL A 15 13.10 2.55 -7.52
N ARG A 16 14.29 2.65 -6.91
CA ARG A 16 14.46 3.25 -5.59
C ARG A 16 14.21 4.76 -5.63
N ILE A 17 13.45 5.27 -4.66
CA ILE A 17 13.25 6.70 -4.45
C ILE A 17 14.50 7.27 -3.75
N THR A 18 15.45 7.79 -4.53
CA THR A 18 16.79 8.19 -4.02
C THR A 18 16.78 9.37 -3.05
N LYS A 19 15.73 10.19 -3.06
CA LYS A 19 15.55 11.34 -2.16
C LYS A 19 14.99 10.94 -0.77
N LEU A 20 14.63 9.67 -0.58
CA LEU A 20 14.17 9.12 0.69
C LEU A 20 15.24 8.20 1.32
N PRO A 21 15.12 7.83 2.60
CA PRO A 21 15.87 6.70 3.15
C PRO A 21 15.80 5.47 2.23
N PRO A 22 16.85 4.61 2.18
CA PRO A 22 16.97 3.51 1.21
C PRO A 22 16.04 2.32 1.55
N SER A 23 14.75 2.60 1.67
CA SER A 23 13.68 1.68 2.06
C SER A 23 12.35 2.05 1.38
N ALA A 24 12.45 2.72 0.22
CA ALA A 24 11.31 3.25 -0.53
C ALA A 24 11.48 3.03 -2.03
N PHE A 25 10.48 2.42 -2.66
CA PHE A 25 10.51 2.08 -4.09
C PHE A 25 9.18 2.46 -4.75
N TYR A 26 9.23 2.89 -6.00
CA TYR A 26 8.04 3.29 -6.76
C TYR A 26 8.04 2.70 -8.16
N ILE A 27 7.03 1.88 -8.46
CA ILE A 27 6.81 1.29 -9.77
C ILE A 27 5.56 1.92 -10.38
N ALA A 28 5.72 2.69 -11.47
CA ALA A 28 4.58 3.11 -12.28
C ALA A 28 4.07 1.93 -13.12
N ASP A 29 2.78 1.93 -13.48
CA ASP A 29 2.14 0.84 -14.25
C ASP A 29 2.41 -0.57 -13.70
N PHE A 30 2.29 -0.75 -12.39
CA PHE A 30 2.48 -2.05 -11.75
C PHE A 30 1.39 -3.06 -12.14
N ILE A 31 0.18 -2.57 -12.43
CA ILE A 31 -0.92 -3.33 -13.03
C ILE A 31 -1.35 -2.66 -14.35
N SER A 32 -1.89 -3.45 -15.27
CA SER A 32 -2.46 -2.93 -16.52
C SER A 32 -3.82 -2.26 -16.28
N GLU A 33 -4.36 -1.59 -17.31
CA GLU A 33 -5.69 -0.99 -17.24
C GLU A 33 -6.78 -2.08 -17.14
N GLU A 34 -6.60 -3.20 -17.84
CA GLU A 34 -7.51 -4.34 -17.81
C GLU A 34 -7.51 -5.01 -16.43
N GLU A 35 -6.33 -5.15 -15.81
CA GLU A 35 -6.18 -5.68 -14.46
C GLU A 35 -6.80 -4.75 -13.42
N GLU A 36 -6.59 -3.44 -13.55
CA GLU A 36 -7.25 -2.43 -12.72
C GLU A 36 -8.78 -2.55 -12.82
N GLN A 37 -9.34 -2.61 -14.04
CA GLN A 37 -10.78 -2.76 -14.26
C GLN A 37 -11.31 -4.06 -13.63
N ALA A 38 -10.61 -5.18 -13.81
CA ALA A 38 -11.00 -6.46 -13.23
C ALA A 38 -10.99 -6.42 -11.70
N ILE A 39 -9.96 -5.82 -11.09
CA ILE A 39 -9.86 -5.65 -9.62
C ILE A 39 -10.96 -4.73 -9.11
N LEU A 40 -11.19 -3.58 -9.76
CA LEU A 40 -12.25 -2.63 -9.38
C LEU A 40 -13.65 -3.27 -9.48
N GLN A 41 -13.89 -4.09 -10.49
CA GLN A 41 -15.14 -4.83 -10.61
C GLN A 41 -15.33 -5.81 -9.44
N LYS A 42 -14.29 -6.57 -9.06
CA LYS A 42 -14.37 -7.47 -7.88
C LYS A 42 -14.62 -6.72 -6.57
N ILE A 43 -14.04 -5.54 -6.42
CA ILE A 43 -14.25 -4.66 -5.27
C ILE A 43 -15.70 -4.17 -5.22
N ALA A 44 -16.26 -3.77 -6.37
CA ALA A 44 -17.65 -3.32 -6.48
C ALA A 44 -18.66 -4.45 -6.25
N ASP A 45 -18.37 -5.65 -6.73
CA ASP A 45 -19.21 -6.86 -6.59
C ASP A 45 -19.17 -7.45 -5.18
N ALA A 46 -18.25 -7.01 -4.32
CA ALA A 46 -18.15 -7.49 -2.96
C ALA A 46 -19.46 -7.24 -2.18
N PRO A 47 -19.93 -8.19 -1.36
CA PRO A 47 -21.17 -8.02 -0.60
C PRO A 47 -21.14 -6.73 0.24
N LYS A 48 -22.24 -5.96 0.26
CA LYS A 48 -22.32 -4.67 0.98
C LYS A 48 -21.76 -4.71 2.42
N PRO A 49 -21.96 -5.77 3.24
CA PRO A 49 -21.39 -5.84 4.59
C PRO A 49 -19.86 -5.90 4.65
N ARG A 50 -19.16 -6.14 3.53
CA ARG A 50 -17.69 -6.04 3.44
C ARG A 50 -17.21 -4.60 3.55
N TRP A 51 -18.05 -3.64 3.17
CA TRP A 51 -17.73 -2.22 3.33
C TRP A 51 -18.02 -1.76 4.74
N LYS A 52 -16.97 -1.27 5.40
CA LYS A 52 -17.07 -0.47 6.61
C LYS A 52 -17.03 1.00 6.24
N GLN A 53 -18.07 1.72 6.61
CA GLN A 53 -18.08 3.17 6.49
C GLN A 53 -17.22 3.77 7.60
N LEU A 54 -16.25 4.59 7.22
CA LEU A 54 -15.47 5.47 8.09
C LEU A 54 -15.99 6.91 7.92
N THR A 55 -15.44 7.87 8.66
CA THR A 55 -15.96 9.25 8.74
C THR A 55 -16.25 9.88 7.36
N HIS A 56 -15.33 9.74 6.41
CA HIS A 56 -15.46 10.30 5.05
C HIS A 56 -15.04 9.34 3.93
N ARG A 57 -14.70 8.10 4.29
CA ARG A 57 -14.20 7.08 3.36
C ARG A 57 -14.77 5.71 3.70
N ARG A 58 -14.50 4.72 2.88
CA ARG A 58 -14.90 3.33 3.17
C ARG A 58 -13.74 2.37 3.04
N LEU A 59 -13.81 1.27 3.79
CA LEU A 59 -12.77 0.26 3.94
C LEU A 59 -13.34 -1.15 3.73
N GLN A 60 -12.64 -2.00 2.98
CA GLN A 60 -12.77 -3.46 3.06
C GLN A 60 -11.51 -4.05 3.69
N THR A 61 -11.68 -5.13 4.47
CA THR A 61 -10.59 -5.89 5.07
C THR A 61 -10.62 -7.33 4.58
N TRP A 62 -9.48 -7.82 4.07
CA TRP A 62 -9.34 -9.17 3.52
C TRP A 62 -8.14 -9.91 4.14
N PRO A 63 -8.26 -11.22 4.46
CA PRO A 63 -9.48 -12.03 4.34
C PRO A 63 -10.57 -11.68 5.37
N SER A 64 -10.18 -11.08 6.50
CA SER A 64 -11.04 -10.72 7.62
C SER A 64 -10.42 -9.58 8.41
N ASP A 65 -11.19 -8.98 9.31
CA ASP A 65 -10.67 -8.04 10.29
C ASP A 65 -9.72 -8.70 11.29
N LEU A 66 -8.83 -7.89 11.85
CA LEU A 66 -8.03 -8.32 12.97
C LEU A 66 -8.88 -8.42 14.24
N VAL A 67 -8.74 -9.53 14.96
CA VAL A 67 -9.35 -9.74 16.28
C VAL A 67 -8.23 -9.70 17.32
N GLN A 68 -8.28 -8.73 18.23
CA GLN A 68 -7.22 -8.52 19.23
C GLN A 68 -5.82 -8.42 18.58
N ASN A 69 -5.70 -7.64 17.50
CA ASN A 69 -4.48 -7.48 16.68
C ASN A 69 -3.95 -8.77 16.03
N LYS A 70 -4.78 -9.82 15.94
CA LYS A 70 -4.42 -11.07 15.26
C LYS A 70 -5.29 -11.28 14.04
N LEU A 71 -4.65 -11.70 12.95
CA LEU A 71 -5.37 -12.12 11.76
C LEU A 71 -5.94 -13.52 11.98
N ILE A 72 -7.19 -13.74 11.60
CA ILE A 72 -7.72 -15.10 11.50
C ILE A 72 -7.10 -15.78 10.27
N ASP A 73 -6.49 -16.94 10.49
CA ASP A 73 -5.85 -17.72 9.41
C ASP A 73 -6.87 -18.09 8.34
N ALA A 74 -6.74 -17.47 7.17
CA ALA A 74 -7.56 -17.71 6.00
C ALA A 74 -6.81 -17.22 4.75
N PRO A 75 -6.99 -17.87 3.59
CA PRO A 75 -6.34 -17.42 2.37
C PRO A 75 -6.97 -16.11 1.87
N LEU A 76 -6.16 -15.27 1.23
CA LEU A 76 -6.68 -14.18 0.42
C LEU A 76 -7.48 -14.73 -0.78
N PRO A 77 -8.56 -14.06 -1.21
CA PRO A 77 -9.23 -14.39 -2.46
C PRO A 77 -8.27 -14.44 -3.65
N PRO A 78 -8.44 -15.35 -4.64
CA PRO A 78 -7.53 -15.47 -5.76
C PRO A 78 -7.27 -14.16 -6.53
N TRP A 79 -8.30 -13.32 -6.70
CA TRP A 79 -8.18 -12.02 -7.39
C TRP A 79 -7.38 -10.96 -6.61
N LEU A 80 -7.14 -11.18 -5.30
CA LEU A 80 -6.21 -10.38 -4.51
C LEU A 80 -4.81 -10.99 -4.51
N GLN A 81 -4.65 -12.26 -4.90
CA GLN A 81 -3.36 -12.91 -5.02
C GLN A 81 -2.74 -12.66 -6.40
N GLU A 82 -3.49 -12.91 -7.47
CA GLU A 82 -3.01 -12.73 -8.84
C GLU A 82 -3.60 -11.45 -9.46
N PRO A 83 -2.78 -10.61 -10.13
CA PRO A 83 -1.34 -10.76 -10.35
C PRO A 83 -0.48 -10.10 -9.25
N VAL A 84 -1.10 -9.43 -8.26
CA VAL A 84 -0.39 -8.48 -7.39
C VAL A 84 0.62 -9.17 -6.46
N VAL A 85 0.20 -10.20 -5.73
CA VAL A 85 1.06 -10.90 -4.77
C VAL A 85 2.16 -11.66 -5.50
N SER A 86 1.85 -12.36 -6.59
CA SER A 86 2.86 -13.08 -7.37
C SER A 86 3.94 -12.15 -7.92
N ARG A 87 3.55 -10.98 -8.45
CA ARG A 87 4.51 -9.95 -8.91
C ARG A 87 5.34 -9.37 -7.78
N ILE A 88 4.73 -9.04 -6.64
CA ILE A 88 5.50 -8.56 -5.47
C ILE A 88 6.56 -9.59 -5.05
N LEU A 89 6.21 -10.88 -5.06
CA LEU A 89 7.11 -11.96 -4.67
C LEU A 89 8.17 -12.30 -5.74
N SER A 90 7.93 -11.95 -7.01
CA SER A 90 8.89 -12.16 -8.08
C SER A 90 9.96 -11.07 -8.17
N LEU A 91 9.79 -9.93 -7.47
CA LEU A 91 10.72 -8.80 -7.52
C LEU A 91 11.88 -9.02 -6.53
N PRO A 92 13.12 -9.27 -7.01
CA PRO A 92 14.28 -9.31 -6.15
C PRO A 92 14.63 -7.90 -5.67
N ARG A 93 15.22 -7.81 -4.48
CA ARG A 93 15.70 -6.52 -3.93
C ARG A 93 16.79 -5.91 -4.82
N ALA A 94 17.82 -6.67 -5.16
CA ALA A 94 18.98 -6.25 -5.94
C ALA A 94 19.42 -7.32 -6.96
N THR A 95 20.45 -7.02 -7.76
CA THR A 95 20.95 -7.91 -8.83
C THR A 95 21.81 -9.07 -8.32
N ALA A 96 22.14 -9.10 -7.03
CA ALA A 96 23.00 -10.13 -6.45
C ALA A 96 22.40 -11.55 -6.63
N PRO A 97 23.21 -12.60 -6.87
CA PRO A 97 22.72 -13.95 -7.15
C PRO A 97 21.86 -14.58 -6.04
N ASP A 98 22.06 -14.14 -4.81
CA ASP A 98 21.36 -14.53 -3.60
C ASP A 98 20.26 -13.53 -3.18
N SER A 99 20.00 -12.50 -4.00
CA SER A 99 19.01 -11.49 -3.69
C SER A 99 17.60 -12.08 -3.65
N SER A 100 16.96 -11.97 -2.50
CA SER A 100 15.61 -12.43 -2.26
C SER A 100 14.58 -11.31 -2.49
N ASN A 101 13.29 -11.64 -2.41
CA ASN A 101 12.22 -10.64 -2.44
C ASN A 101 12.04 -9.97 -1.06
N LEU A 102 11.15 -8.98 -0.97
CA LEU A 102 10.90 -8.22 0.25
C LEU A 102 10.38 -9.07 1.41
N PHE A 103 9.59 -10.10 1.10
CA PHE A 103 8.89 -10.89 2.10
C PHE A 103 9.68 -12.11 2.55
N THR A 104 10.84 -12.45 1.97
CA THR A 104 11.61 -13.65 2.32
C THR A 104 11.86 -13.80 3.82
N GLU A 105 12.15 -12.71 4.52
CA GLU A 105 12.39 -12.70 5.98
C GLU A 105 11.12 -12.52 6.83
N SER A 106 9.96 -12.31 6.19
CA SER A 106 8.68 -12.19 6.90
C SER A 106 8.17 -13.57 7.35
N PRO A 107 7.46 -13.68 8.49
CA PRO A 107 7.03 -14.97 9.03
C PRO A 107 6.21 -15.83 8.07
N HIS A 108 5.41 -15.19 7.21
CA HIS A 108 4.56 -15.90 6.25
C HIS A 108 5.15 -15.92 4.84
N GLN A 109 6.27 -15.22 4.62
CA GLN A 109 6.96 -15.09 3.34
C GLN A 109 6.11 -14.47 2.22
N ARG A 110 5.01 -13.80 2.58
CA ARG A 110 4.09 -13.16 1.65
C ARG A 110 3.11 -12.22 2.37
N PRO A 111 2.48 -11.28 1.64
CA PRO A 111 1.27 -10.64 2.13
C PRO A 111 0.19 -11.66 2.49
N ASN A 112 -0.36 -11.55 3.69
CA ASN A 112 -1.49 -12.37 4.16
C ASN A 112 -2.76 -11.53 4.41
N HIS A 113 -2.67 -10.21 4.23
CA HIS A 113 -3.75 -9.28 4.54
C HIS A 113 -3.78 -8.10 3.58
N VAL A 114 -4.99 -7.70 3.18
CA VAL A 114 -5.22 -6.56 2.27
C VAL A 114 -6.27 -5.61 2.86
N LEU A 115 -5.92 -4.33 2.92
CA LEU A 115 -6.87 -3.24 3.17
C LEU A 115 -7.23 -2.58 1.84
N ILE A 116 -8.52 -2.42 1.56
CA ILE A 116 -9.02 -1.72 0.37
C ILE A 116 -9.72 -0.46 0.82
N ASN A 117 -9.14 0.70 0.56
CA ASN A 117 -9.73 1.98 0.91
C ASN A 117 -10.21 2.70 -0.36
N GLU A 118 -11.36 3.37 -0.26
CA GLU A 118 -11.83 4.29 -1.30
C GLU A 118 -11.97 5.69 -0.73
N TYR A 119 -11.35 6.66 -1.41
CA TYR A 119 -11.30 8.07 -1.06
C TYR A 119 -12.03 8.88 -2.11
N PRO A 120 -13.13 9.57 -1.76
CA PRO A 120 -13.66 10.64 -2.58
C PRO A 120 -12.65 11.80 -2.73
N PRO A 121 -12.82 12.70 -3.72
CA PRO A 121 -12.10 13.96 -3.75
C PRO A 121 -12.22 14.72 -2.42
N GLY A 122 -11.15 15.40 -2.01
CA GLY A 122 -11.13 16.15 -0.75
C GLY A 122 -10.89 15.30 0.50
N VAL A 123 -10.88 13.97 0.37
CA VAL A 123 -10.76 13.06 1.50
C VAL A 123 -9.40 12.36 1.51
N GLY A 124 -8.73 12.42 2.65
CA GLY A 124 -7.45 11.80 2.91
C GLY A 124 -7.40 11.04 4.23
N ILE A 125 -6.21 10.99 4.81
CA ILE A 125 -5.91 10.39 6.11
C ILE A 125 -4.88 11.25 6.80
N MET A 126 -5.18 11.63 8.04
CA MET A 126 -4.23 12.28 8.92
C MET A 126 -2.91 11.49 9.01
N PRO A 127 -1.78 12.16 9.27
CA PRO A 127 -0.50 11.50 9.50
C PRO A 127 -0.61 10.39 10.55
N HIS A 128 -0.26 9.17 10.17
CA HIS A 128 -0.33 7.98 11.01
C HIS A 128 0.85 7.05 10.72
N LYS A 129 0.98 6.00 11.54
CA LYS A 129 1.93 4.89 11.34
C LYS A 129 1.14 3.59 11.22
N MET A 130 1.68 2.62 10.48
CA MET A 130 1.00 1.35 10.24
C MET A 130 1.11 0.36 11.40
N ASP A 131 2.14 0.48 12.23
CA ASP A 131 2.27 -0.19 13.53
C ASP A 131 2.28 0.84 14.67
N PRO A 132 1.77 0.49 15.86
CA PRO A 132 1.78 1.40 17.01
C PRO A 132 3.20 1.57 17.56
N PRO A 133 3.74 2.80 17.69
CA PRO A 133 5.06 2.99 18.29
C PRO A 133 5.04 3.88 19.54
N ILE A 134 6.17 3.84 20.23
CA ILE A 134 6.60 4.82 21.23
C ILE A 134 6.90 6.13 20.47
N ILE A 135 6.15 7.20 20.77
CA ILE A 135 6.19 8.47 20.02
C ILE A 135 7.10 9.47 20.75
N GLN A 136 8.03 10.12 20.03
CA GLN A 136 8.59 11.41 20.45
C GLN A 136 7.75 12.53 19.86
N TYR A 137 7.10 13.27 20.74
CA TYR A 137 6.34 14.47 20.42
C TYR A 137 7.26 15.70 20.40
N LYS A 138 6.85 16.80 19.74
CA LYS A 138 7.36 18.14 20.08
C LYS A 138 7.12 18.39 21.58
N GLU A 139 7.86 19.31 22.22
CA GLU A 139 7.67 19.63 23.66
C GLU A 139 6.21 19.99 24.00
N ASP A 140 5.43 20.47 23.03
CA ASP A 140 4.02 20.83 23.15
C ASP A 140 3.01 19.75 22.68
N GLY A 141 3.49 18.59 22.19
CA GLY A 141 2.61 17.54 21.69
C GLY A 141 2.12 17.70 20.25
N ALA A 142 2.42 18.81 19.56
CA ALA A 142 1.86 19.09 18.24
C ALA A 142 2.65 18.40 17.11
N LEU A 143 1.92 17.87 16.12
CA LEU A 143 2.53 17.42 14.85
C LEU A 143 2.80 18.63 13.97
N ASP A 144 3.93 18.60 13.26
CA ASP A 144 4.14 19.54 12.16
C ASP A 144 3.16 19.22 11.03
N PRO A 145 2.32 20.17 10.58
CA PRO A 145 1.40 19.90 9.49
C PRO A 145 2.12 19.81 8.14
N GLU A 146 3.34 20.34 8.00
CA GLU A 146 4.06 20.31 6.74
C GLU A 146 4.79 18.96 6.56
N PRO A 147 4.53 18.23 5.46
CA PRO A 147 5.24 17.00 5.19
C PRO A 147 6.69 17.30 4.77
N VAL A 148 7.64 16.55 5.32
CA VAL A 148 9.06 16.62 4.93
C VAL A 148 9.26 16.19 3.47
N TRP A 149 8.43 15.26 2.98
CA TRP A 149 8.48 14.77 1.60
C TRP A 149 7.09 14.54 1.04
N ARG A 150 6.92 14.77 -0.26
CA ARG A 150 5.69 14.48 -1.01
C ARG A 150 5.97 13.42 -2.07
N ILE A 151 5.14 12.38 -2.09
CA ILE A 151 5.13 11.33 -3.11
C ILE A 151 3.87 11.50 -3.94
N LEU A 152 3.98 11.47 -5.27
CA LEU A 152 2.83 11.44 -6.16
C LEU A 152 2.54 9.98 -6.54
N GLN A 153 1.33 9.50 -6.21
CA GLN A 153 0.90 8.13 -6.54
C GLN A 153 -0.03 8.15 -7.74
N GLU A 154 0.49 7.78 -8.91
CA GLU A 154 -0.31 7.65 -10.14
C GLU A 154 -1.28 6.44 -10.03
N PRO A 155 -2.39 6.44 -10.77
CA PRO A 155 -3.21 5.25 -10.95
C PRO A 155 -2.35 4.05 -11.36
N ARG A 156 -2.67 2.88 -10.80
CA ARG A 156 -2.00 1.59 -11.06
C ARG A 156 -0.53 1.49 -10.61
N SER A 157 -0.01 2.49 -9.90
CA SER A 157 1.34 2.44 -9.33
C SER A 157 1.42 1.56 -8.09
N LEU A 158 2.63 1.06 -7.80
CA LEU A 158 2.99 0.44 -6.53
C LEU A 158 3.99 1.33 -5.80
N LEU A 159 3.64 1.73 -4.57
CA LEU A 159 4.57 2.31 -3.61
C LEU A 159 4.92 1.26 -2.57
N ILE A 160 6.21 1.07 -2.35
CA ILE A 160 6.74 0.17 -1.33
C ILE A 160 7.46 1.01 -0.29
N THR A 161 7.12 0.78 0.99
CA THR A 161 7.81 1.36 2.14
C THR A 161 8.22 0.24 3.08
N THR A 162 9.50 0.16 3.42
CA THR A 162 10.06 -0.84 4.35
C THR A 162 10.85 -0.16 5.47
N ASP A 163 11.26 -0.97 6.45
CA ASP A 163 12.21 -0.60 7.51
C ASP A 163 11.82 0.70 8.20
N ASN A 164 12.78 1.61 8.39
CA ASN A 164 12.58 2.86 9.11
C ASN A 164 11.48 3.72 8.48
N LEU A 165 11.32 3.72 7.15
CA LEU A 165 10.24 4.51 6.52
C LEU A 165 8.85 3.98 6.92
N TYR A 166 8.73 2.68 7.17
CA TYR A 166 7.49 2.06 7.63
C TYR A 166 7.23 2.28 9.14
N THR A 167 8.27 2.28 9.99
CA THR A 167 8.14 2.34 11.46
C THR A 167 8.28 3.73 12.06
N ASP A 168 9.16 4.56 11.51
CA ASP A 168 9.68 5.75 12.20
C ASP A 168 9.01 7.03 11.69
N TYR A 169 8.51 7.02 10.45
CA TYR A 169 7.91 8.18 9.81
C TYR A 169 6.39 8.12 9.80
N LEU A 170 5.77 9.28 10.01
CA LEU A 170 4.35 9.46 9.79
C LEU A 170 4.08 9.61 8.30
N HIS A 171 2.99 9.01 7.83
CA HIS A 171 2.51 9.16 6.47
C HIS A 171 1.02 9.48 6.48
N GLY A 172 0.59 10.25 5.49
CA GLY A 172 -0.80 10.68 5.37
C GLY A 172 -1.15 11.00 3.93
N ILE A 173 -2.44 11.23 3.71
CA ILE A 173 -2.99 11.75 2.47
C ILE A 173 -3.68 13.05 2.87
N ALA A 174 -3.30 14.17 2.27
CA ALA A 174 -3.92 15.46 2.60
C ALA A 174 -5.40 15.48 2.20
N ASP A 175 -6.25 16.12 3.01
CA ASP A 175 -7.66 16.43 2.69
C ASP A 175 -7.70 17.60 1.71
N THR A 176 -7.52 17.33 0.42
CA THR A 176 -7.55 18.33 -0.66
C THR A 176 -8.19 17.75 -1.92
N ASP A 177 -8.89 18.60 -2.68
CA ASP A 177 -9.47 18.27 -3.98
C ASP A 177 -8.45 18.35 -5.12
N GLU A 178 -7.30 18.98 -4.87
CA GLU A 178 -6.26 19.18 -5.88
C GLU A 178 -4.86 19.14 -5.25
N ASP A 179 -3.92 18.50 -5.94
CA ASP A 179 -2.50 18.65 -5.65
C ASP A 179 -1.93 19.82 -6.45
N VAL A 180 -1.21 20.71 -5.78
CA VAL A 180 -0.57 21.89 -6.38
C VAL A 180 0.95 21.84 -6.24
N GLU A 181 1.63 22.70 -6.99
CA GLU A 181 3.09 22.83 -7.01
C GLU A 181 3.79 21.50 -7.33
N LEU A 182 3.22 20.69 -8.22
CA LEU A 182 3.81 19.42 -8.66
C LEU A 182 5.01 19.69 -9.57
N SER A 183 6.20 19.28 -9.14
CA SER A 183 7.44 19.45 -9.91
C SER A 183 8.51 18.44 -9.48
N ALA A 184 9.61 18.40 -10.22
CA ALA A 184 10.80 17.63 -9.86
C ALA A 184 11.40 18.04 -8.50
N ASP A 185 11.18 19.29 -8.08
CA ASP A 185 11.73 19.82 -6.83
C ASP A 185 10.86 19.45 -5.62
N THR A 186 9.55 19.33 -5.81
CA THR A 186 8.58 19.13 -4.73
C THR A 186 8.17 17.67 -4.54
N ILE A 187 8.32 16.84 -5.56
CA ILE A 187 7.90 15.42 -5.54
C ILE A 187 9.13 14.51 -5.55
N VAL A 188 9.27 13.68 -4.53
CA VAL A 188 10.50 12.89 -4.34
C VAL A 188 10.66 11.73 -5.31
N ASN A 189 9.55 11.22 -5.87
CA ASN A 189 9.53 10.16 -6.87
C ASN A 189 9.33 10.67 -8.31
N TRP A 190 9.55 11.97 -8.57
CA TRP A 190 9.22 12.60 -9.86
C TRP A 190 9.83 11.87 -11.07
N ASP A 191 11.09 11.46 -10.96
CA ASP A 191 11.81 10.80 -12.06
C ASP A 191 11.28 9.40 -12.39
N LEU A 192 10.54 8.79 -11.46
CA LEU A 192 9.92 7.47 -11.60
C LEU A 192 8.47 7.53 -12.07
N LEU A 193 7.90 8.74 -12.24
CA LEU A 193 6.54 8.91 -12.74
C LEU A 193 6.45 8.53 -14.23
N ARG A 194 5.36 7.86 -14.60
CA ARG A 194 5.07 7.52 -16.01
C ARG A 194 4.71 8.76 -16.82
N SER A 195 3.81 9.60 -16.29
CA SER A 195 3.14 10.63 -17.07
C SER A 195 3.43 12.03 -16.52
N LYS A 196 4.72 12.42 -16.44
CA LYS A 196 5.13 13.77 -16.00
C LYS A 196 4.42 14.90 -16.74
N ASP A 197 4.14 14.71 -18.04
CA ASP A 197 3.44 15.71 -18.86
C ASP A 197 2.00 15.97 -18.38
N HIS A 198 1.33 14.99 -17.76
CA HIS A 198 0.02 15.18 -17.15
C HIS A 198 0.05 16.25 -16.03
N TYR A 199 1.21 16.39 -15.40
CA TYR A 199 1.45 17.29 -14.27
C TYR A 199 2.23 18.55 -14.66
N ALA A 200 2.38 18.83 -15.97
CA ALA A 200 3.20 19.94 -16.47
C ALA A 200 2.72 21.33 -16.01
N THR A 201 1.44 21.46 -15.66
CA THR A 201 0.87 22.70 -15.09
C THR A 201 1.14 22.86 -13.59
N GLY A 202 1.80 21.88 -12.98
CA GLY A 202 2.02 21.80 -11.54
C GLY A 202 0.77 21.44 -10.74
N ARG A 203 -0.29 20.97 -11.40
CA ARG A 203 -1.61 20.72 -10.77
C ARG A 203 -2.17 19.34 -11.13
N ASN A 204 -2.93 18.77 -10.20
CA ASN A 204 -3.67 17.51 -10.40
C ASN A 204 -5.00 17.55 -9.63
N VAL A 205 -6.11 17.67 -10.35
CA VAL A 205 -7.46 17.61 -9.74
C VAL A 205 -7.78 16.16 -9.40
N ARG A 206 -8.09 15.90 -8.13
CA ARG A 206 -8.30 14.54 -7.64
C ARG A 206 -9.67 14.00 -8.04
N ALA A 207 -9.66 12.77 -8.52
CA ALA A 207 -10.86 11.95 -8.66
C ALA A 207 -10.98 10.99 -7.46
N THR A 208 -12.06 10.19 -7.44
CA THR A 208 -12.17 9.08 -6.48
C THR A 208 -11.00 8.12 -6.67
N ARG A 209 -10.30 7.82 -5.57
CA ARG A 209 -9.15 6.92 -5.55
C ARG A 209 -9.46 5.66 -4.77
N THR A 210 -9.15 4.50 -5.34
CA THR A 210 -9.11 3.22 -4.64
C THR A 210 -7.66 2.81 -4.40
N SER A 211 -7.32 2.45 -3.17
CA SER A 211 -5.97 1.96 -2.80
C SER A 211 -6.05 0.59 -2.16
N LEU A 212 -5.15 -0.31 -2.55
CA LEU A 212 -4.97 -1.61 -1.91
C LEU A 212 -3.64 -1.60 -1.15
N THR A 213 -3.68 -1.88 0.16
CA THR A 213 -2.50 -2.01 1.00
C THR A 213 -2.27 -3.47 1.33
N TYR A 214 -1.18 -4.03 0.81
CA TYR A 214 -0.74 -5.40 1.04
C TYR A 214 0.27 -5.44 2.18
N ARG A 215 0.05 -6.32 3.17
CA ARG A 215 0.96 -6.50 4.32
C ARG A 215 1.02 -7.93 4.81
N ASP A 216 2.09 -8.24 5.55
CA ASP A 216 2.15 -9.44 6.38
C ASP A 216 1.77 -9.08 7.83
N VAL A 217 0.65 -9.61 8.31
CA VAL A 217 0.26 -9.55 9.71
C VAL A 217 0.98 -10.64 10.47
N MET A 218 1.92 -10.23 11.32
CA MET A 218 2.84 -11.10 12.05
C MET A 218 2.12 -12.12 12.95
N GLN A 219 1.03 -11.71 13.61
CA GLN A 219 0.29 -12.57 14.54
C GLN A 219 -0.96 -13.15 13.88
N VAL A 220 -0.97 -14.47 13.71
CA VAL A 220 -2.09 -15.21 13.12
C VAL A 220 -2.71 -16.17 14.15
N SER A 221 -4.04 -16.20 14.21
CA SER A 221 -4.83 -17.10 15.03
C SER A 221 -5.40 -18.23 14.19
N LYS A 222 -5.03 -19.46 14.51
CA LYS A 222 -5.61 -20.67 13.91
C LYS A 222 -6.91 -21.03 14.61
N LEU A 223 -8.04 -20.77 13.97
CA LEU A 223 -9.33 -21.29 14.42
C LEU A 223 -9.34 -22.81 14.23
N GLY A 224 -9.06 -23.58 15.29
CA GLY A 224 -9.13 -25.05 15.23
C GLY A 224 -8.29 -25.83 16.26
N ALA A 225 -7.27 -25.23 16.87
CA ALA A 225 -6.37 -26.00 17.77
C ALA A 225 -6.95 -26.31 19.17
N LYS A 226 -8.11 -25.74 19.55
CA LYS A 226 -8.68 -25.87 20.91
C LYS A 226 -9.95 -26.73 21.02
N PHE A 227 -10.47 -27.30 19.92
CA PHE A 227 -11.67 -28.15 19.96
C PHE A 227 -11.37 -29.67 20.02
N GLY A 228 -10.09 -30.09 20.11
CA GLY A 228 -9.69 -31.50 20.14
C GLY A 228 -9.50 -32.14 21.53
N LEU A 229 -9.80 -31.44 22.64
CA LEU A 229 -9.49 -31.89 24.00
C LEU A 229 -10.70 -32.18 24.91
N PHE A 230 -11.91 -32.25 24.35
CA PHE A 230 -13.09 -32.68 25.11
C PHE A 230 -13.91 -33.69 24.31
N GLY A 231 -13.84 -34.97 24.71
CA GLY A 231 -14.76 -35.98 24.19
C GLY A 231 -14.28 -37.43 24.12
N LYS A 232 -13.49 -37.92 25.08
CA LYS A 232 -13.52 -39.35 25.44
C LYS A 232 -13.83 -39.49 26.92
N LYS A 233 -15.09 -39.83 27.21
CA LYS A 233 -15.49 -40.61 28.38
C LYS A 233 -16.44 -41.68 27.87
#